data_AF-A0A2U1S8L4-F1
#
_entry.id   AF-A0A2U1S8L4-F1
#
_cell.length_a   1.000
_cell.length_b   1.000
_cell.length_c   1.000
_cell.angle_alpha   90.00
_cell.angle_beta   90.00
_cell.angle_gamma   90.00
#
_symmetry.space_group_name_H-M   'P 1'
#
loop_
_entity.id
_entity.type
_entity.pdbx_description
1 polymer ?
#
loop_
_entity_poly.entity_id
_entity_poly.type
_entity_poly.pdbx_seq_one_letter_code
_entity_poly.pdbx_strand_id
1 'polypeptide(L)'
;MSDIKIKELDAASLTPRELNSQIKQYASSYDKIIIRNPNAMHYLVAGVVDETEIELDGSVGYFAGTMCDGTKIKINGNAGWFVGDNLTDGEVIVEGSAGDGAGQGIYGGTVVVRKSVGSRTGEIMKNGTIIIGGNSGFMTGIFMMGGRIIILGDVGEDLAESIIRGEIYVKGEISSLGYNAKIGEITAEDKKELKDTLSSYDFDLDESEYDDFKKVVPESKRPFYGH
;
A
#
# COMPACT_ATOMS: atom_id res chain seq x y z
N MET A 1 -31.45 1.73 -11.69
CA MET A 1 -30.26 1.59 -10.84
C MET A 1 -30.71 0.75 -9.66
N SER A 2 -30.10 -0.41 -9.44
CA SER A 2 -30.36 -1.19 -8.22
C SER A 2 -29.85 -0.41 -7.01
N ASP A 3 -30.61 -0.41 -5.92
CA ASP A 3 -30.17 0.20 -4.66
C ASP A 3 -28.90 -0.50 -4.15
N ILE A 4 -27.89 0.28 -3.76
CA ILE A 4 -26.65 -0.22 -3.15
C ILE A 4 -27.00 -0.82 -1.78
N LYS A 5 -26.64 -2.07 -1.54
CA LYS A 5 -26.82 -2.76 -0.26
C LYS A 5 -25.67 -2.43 0.68
N ILE A 6 -25.98 -1.68 1.74
CA ILE A 6 -25.01 -1.25 2.75
C ILE A 6 -25.25 -2.00 4.06
N LYS A 7 -24.18 -2.51 4.67
CA LYS A 7 -24.19 -3.08 6.03
C LYS A 7 -23.34 -2.22 6.96
N GLU A 8 -23.88 -1.84 8.12
CA GLU A 8 -23.07 -1.23 9.17
C GLU A 8 -22.78 -2.23 10.30
N LEU A 9 -21.55 -2.17 10.84
CA LEU A 9 -21.06 -2.95 11.98
C LEU A 9 -20.38 -2.00 12.98
N ASP A 10 -20.61 -2.19 14.28
CA ASP A 10 -19.94 -1.42 15.34
C ASP A 10 -18.81 -2.26 15.96
N ALA A 11 -17.56 -1.89 15.66
CA ALA A 11 -16.39 -2.60 16.15
C ALA A 11 -16.20 -2.48 17.67
N ALA A 12 -16.74 -1.44 18.32
CA ALA A 12 -16.62 -1.29 19.77
C ALA A 12 -17.40 -2.37 20.54
N SER A 13 -18.36 -3.03 19.89
CA SER A 13 -19.21 -4.07 20.47
C SER A 13 -18.74 -5.50 20.20
N LEU A 14 -17.65 -5.67 19.45
CA LEU A 14 -17.19 -6.96 18.93
C LEU A 14 -15.70 -7.18 19.21
N THR A 15 -15.31 -8.44 19.37
CA THR A 15 -13.90 -8.82 19.28
C THR A 15 -13.43 -8.78 17.81
N PRO A 16 -12.11 -8.68 17.54
CA PRO A 16 -11.58 -8.75 16.17
C PRO A 16 -12.03 -10.00 15.42
N ARG A 17 -12.13 -11.14 16.11
CA ARG A 17 -12.54 -12.41 15.51
C ARG A 17 -14.01 -12.39 15.09
N GLU A 18 -14.89 -11.89 15.95
CA GLU A 18 -16.32 -11.78 15.65
C GLU A 18 -16.57 -10.80 14.51
N LEU A 19 -15.90 -9.66 14.53
CA LEU A 19 -16.02 -8.66 13.47
C LEU A 19 -15.56 -9.22 12.11
N ASN A 20 -14.40 -9.88 12.04
CA ASN A 20 -13.95 -10.53 10.79
C ASN A 20 -14.90 -11.62 10.30
N SER A 21 -15.48 -12.41 11.23
CA SER A 21 -16.46 -13.42 10.86
C SER A 21 -17.70 -12.78 10.24
N GLN A 22 -18.18 -11.67 10.80
CA GLN A 22 -19.32 -10.94 10.27
C GLN A 22 -19.00 -10.28 8.92
N ILE A 23 -17.84 -9.66 8.77
CA ILE A 23 -17.41 -9.05 7.50
C ILE A 23 -17.47 -10.09 6.38
N LYS A 24 -16.87 -11.27 6.57
CA LYS A 24 -16.87 -12.34 5.56
C LYS A 24 -18.26 -12.86 5.25
N GLN A 25 -19.13 -12.95 6.26
CA GLN A 25 -20.52 -13.34 6.04
C GLN A 25 -21.25 -12.33 5.13
N TYR A 26 -21.03 -11.03 5.35
CA TYR A 26 -21.75 -9.98 4.63
C TYR A 26 -21.11 -9.62 3.28
N ALA A 27 -19.81 -9.81 3.08
CA ALA A 27 -19.10 -9.44 1.85
C ALA A 27 -19.61 -10.16 0.60
N SER A 28 -20.22 -11.35 0.76
CA SER A 28 -20.84 -12.07 -0.36
C SER A 28 -22.19 -11.49 -0.84
N SER A 29 -22.81 -10.61 -0.03
CA SER A 29 -24.24 -10.26 -0.18
C SER A 29 -24.54 -8.76 -0.11
N TYR A 30 -23.56 -7.95 0.30
CA TYR A 30 -23.65 -6.50 0.42
C TYR A 30 -22.60 -5.86 -0.48
N ASP A 31 -22.95 -4.75 -1.12
CA ASP A 31 -22.04 -4.01 -1.98
C ASP A 31 -21.01 -3.22 -1.15
N LYS A 32 -21.42 -2.78 0.04
CA LYS A 32 -20.57 -2.00 0.96
C LYS A 32 -20.79 -2.38 2.43
N ILE A 33 -19.71 -2.45 3.19
CA ILE A 33 -19.71 -2.64 4.64
C ILE A 33 -19.03 -1.43 5.30
N ILE A 34 -19.69 -0.80 6.26
CA ILE A 34 -19.14 0.30 7.05
C ILE A 34 -18.87 -0.19 8.47
N ILE A 35 -17.63 -0.07 8.92
CA ILE A 35 -17.16 -0.45 10.24
C ILE A 35 -16.98 0.82 11.06
N ARG A 36 -17.88 1.03 12.03
CA ARG A 36 -17.83 2.16 12.97
C ARG A 36 -16.93 1.85 14.16
N ASN A 37 -16.35 2.89 14.75
CA ASN A 37 -15.56 2.84 15.98
C ASN A 37 -14.43 1.78 15.99
N PRO A 38 -13.57 1.71 14.96
CA PRO A 38 -12.50 0.70 14.88
C PRO A 38 -11.49 0.81 16.02
N ASN A 39 -11.35 1.98 16.67
CA ASN A 39 -10.59 2.18 17.92
C ASN A 39 -9.16 1.60 17.90
N ALA A 40 -8.45 1.72 16.77
CA ALA A 40 -7.11 1.16 16.56
C ALA A 40 -7.01 -0.37 16.77
N MET A 41 -8.13 -1.08 16.66
CA MET A 41 -8.19 -2.53 16.76
C MET A 41 -7.34 -3.19 15.68
N HIS A 42 -6.60 -4.22 16.05
CA HIS A 42 -5.69 -4.94 15.17
C HIS A 42 -6.44 -6.01 14.37
N TYR A 43 -5.86 -6.41 13.23
CA TYR A 43 -6.33 -7.49 12.36
C TYR A 43 -7.76 -7.30 11.84
N LEU A 44 -8.16 -6.06 11.52
CA LEU A 44 -9.45 -5.81 10.89
C LEU A 44 -9.42 -6.13 9.40
N VAL A 45 -10.52 -6.69 8.88
CA VAL A 45 -10.67 -7.02 7.46
C VAL A 45 -9.59 -8.01 7.00
N ALA A 46 -9.38 -9.08 7.76
CA ALA A 46 -8.34 -10.08 7.47
C ALA A 46 -8.89 -11.22 6.61
N GLY A 47 -8.30 -11.44 5.44
CA GLY A 47 -8.62 -12.57 4.55
C GLY A 47 -10.03 -12.52 3.99
N VAL A 48 -10.45 -11.35 3.53
CA VAL A 48 -11.69 -11.17 2.74
C VAL A 48 -11.32 -11.35 1.27
N VAL A 49 -12.08 -12.17 0.56
CA VAL A 49 -11.78 -12.58 -0.83
C VAL A 49 -12.93 -12.25 -1.80
N ASP A 50 -13.91 -11.50 -1.31
CA ASP A 50 -15.06 -11.05 -2.08
C ASP A 50 -14.79 -9.63 -2.60
N GLU A 51 -15.29 -9.33 -3.80
CA GLU A 51 -15.30 -7.98 -4.39
C GLU A 51 -16.35 -7.10 -3.66
N THR A 52 -16.00 -6.60 -2.48
CA THR A 52 -16.83 -5.71 -1.65
C THR A 52 -16.07 -4.46 -1.29
N GLU A 53 -16.77 -3.33 -1.14
CA GLU A 53 -16.22 -2.12 -0.55
C GLU A 53 -16.35 -2.16 0.99
N ILE A 54 -15.24 -1.95 1.70
CA ILE A 54 -15.22 -1.93 3.16
C ILE A 54 -14.64 -0.59 3.62
N GLU A 55 -15.43 0.17 4.35
CA GLU A 55 -15.02 1.46 4.91
C GLU A 55 -14.85 1.35 6.43
N LEU A 56 -13.69 1.75 6.94
CA LEU A 56 -13.39 1.83 8.37
C LEU A 56 -13.40 3.30 8.81
N ASP A 57 -14.41 3.64 9.60
CA ASP A 57 -14.65 5.00 10.08
C ASP A 57 -13.81 5.29 11.33
N GLY A 58 -12.49 5.43 11.12
CA GLY A 58 -11.53 5.76 12.16
C GLY A 58 -10.16 5.11 11.93
N SER A 59 -9.30 5.20 12.94
CA SER A 59 -7.97 4.57 12.89
C SER A 59 -8.03 3.09 13.21
N VAL A 60 -7.16 2.32 12.57
CA VAL A 60 -7.03 0.87 12.70
C VAL A 60 -5.63 0.51 13.19
N GLY A 61 -5.51 -0.69 13.74
CA GLY A 61 -4.26 -1.22 14.27
C GLY A 61 -3.41 -1.95 13.24
N TYR A 62 -2.63 -2.93 13.73
CA TYR A 62 -1.73 -3.71 12.90
C TYR A 62 -2.49 -4.67 11.97
N PHE A 63 -1.92 -4.99 10.81
CA PHE A 63 -2.42 -6.00 9.86
C PHE A 63 -3.84 -5.75 9.34
N ALA A 64 -4.30 -4.49 9.28
CA ALA A 64 -5.58 -4.18 8.66
C ALA A 64 -5.54 -4.54 7.15
N GLY A 65 -6.55 -5.23 6.64
CA GLY A 65 -6.60 -5.62 5.22
C GLY A 65 -5.63 -6.74 4.83
N THR A 66 -5.04 -7.47 5.78
CA THR A 66 -4.08 -8.54 5.47
C THR A 66 -4.72 -9.71 4.72
N MET A 67 -3.98 -10.32 3.79
CA MET A 67 -4.36 -11.51 3.03
C MET A 67 -5.68 -11.38 2.24
N CYS A 68 -6.07 -10.16 1.86
CA CYS A 68 -7.27 -9.94 1.06
C CYS A 68 -7.04 -10.22 -0.43
N ASP A 69 -8.13 -10.46 -1.15
CA ASP A 69 -8.14 -10.74 -2.59
C ASP A 69 -9.37 -10.08 -3.23
N GLY A 70 -9.16 -9.07 -4.08
CA GLY A 70 -10.20 -8.33 -4.81
C GLY A 70 -10.99 -7.29 -4.01
N THR A 71 -10.91 -7.30 -2.68
CA THR A 71 -11.65 -6.36 -1.80
C THR A 71 -11.10 -4.92 -1.91
N LYS A 72 -12.00 -3.92 -1.84
CA LYS A 72 -11.64 -2.50 -1.76
C LYS A 72 -11.81 -1.99 -0.33
N ILE A 73 -10.75 -1.56 0.31
CA ILE A 73 -10.73 -1.17 1.71
C ILE A 73 -10.36 0.30 1.83
N LYS A 74 -11.21 1.10 2.47
CA LYS A 74 -10.94 2.51 2.79
C LYS A 74 -10.85 2.70 4.30
N ILE A 75 -9.76 3.28 4.78
CA ILE A 75 -9.52 3.60 6.18
C ILE A 75 -9.51 5.12 6.33
N ASN A 76 -10.51 5.69 7.00
CA ASN A 76 -10.66 7.13 7.17
C ASN A 76 -9.70 7.74 8.22
N GLY A 77 -8.93 6.91 8.92
CA GLY A 77 -7.93 7.32 9.91
C GLY A 77 -6.51 6.86 9.57
N ASN A 78 -5.71 6.64 10.62
CA ASN A 78 -4.37 6.06 10.48
C ASN A 78 -4.44 4.52 10.51
N ALA A 79 -3.41 3.88 9.99
CA ALA A 79 -3.20 2.44 10.11
C ALA A 79 -1.92 2.13 10.90
N GLY A 80 -1.91 1.00 11.59
CA GLY A 80 -0.71 0.50 12.26
C GLY A 80 0.27 -0.17 11.28
N TRP A 81 1.16 -1.01 11.83
CA TRP A 81 2.11 -1.81 11.05
C TRP A 81 1.39 -2.81 10.12
N PHE A 82 1.99 -3.07 8.97
CA PHE A 82 1.60 -4.15 8.05
C PHE A 82 0.19 -4.01 7.45
N VAL A 83 -0.31 -2.79 7.27
CA VAL A 83 -1.56 -2.56 6.53
C VAL A 83 -1.43 -3.07 5.09
N GLY A 84 -2.42 -3.83 4.61
CA GLY A 84 -2.40 -4.43 3.27
C GLY A 84 -1.36 -5.54 3.08
N ASP A 85 -0.83 -6.11 4.16
CA ASP A 85 0.13 -7.22 4.08
C ASP A 85 -0.43 -8.42 3.30
N ASN A 86 0.37 -8.99 2.40
CA ASN A 86 0.00 -10.12 1.53
C ASN A 86 -1.31 -9.90 0.74
N LEU A 87 -1.62 -8.66 0.34
CA LEU A 87 -2.74 -8.39 -0.59
C LEU A 87 -2.49 -9.13 -1.93
N THR A 88 -3.47 -9.91 -2.38
CA THR A 88 -3.38 -10.67 -3.63
C THR A 88 -3.81 -9.81 -4.81
N ASP A 89 -4.96 -9.16 -4.66
CA ASP A 89 -5.53 -8.18 -5.59
C ASP A 89 -6.47 -7.26 -4.80
N GLY A 90 -7.00 -6.21 -5.43
CA GLY A 90 -7.88 -5.24 -4.81
C GLY A 90 -7.15 -3.97 -4.37
N GLU A 91 -7.69 -3.29 -3.38
CA GLU A 91 -7.24 -1.94 -3.03
C GLU A 91 -7.32 -1.66 -1.53
N VAL A 92 -6.31 -1.00 -0.98
CA VAL A 92 -6.33 -0.49 0.40
C VAL A 92 -5.91 0.97 0.42
N ILE A 93 -6.83 1.88 0.77
CA ILE A 93 -6.59 3.33 0.89
C ILE A 93 -6.62 3.73 2.36
N VAL A 94 -5.55 4.37 2.83
CA VAL A 94 -5.43 4.96 4.16
C VAL A 94 -5.38 6.48 4.03
N GLU A 95 -6.41 7.17 4.54
CA GLU A 95 -6.49 8.65 4.51
C GLU A 95 -5.47 9.33 5.44
N GLY A 96 -5.00 8.60 6.46
CA GLY A 96 -3.98 9.05 7.40
C GLY A 96 -2.57 8.58 7.04
N SER A 97 -1.77 8.37 8.09
CA SER A 97 -0.45 7.72 8.02
C SER A 97 -0.57 6.21 8.29
N ALA A 98 0.42 5.46 7.84
CA ALA A 98 0.59 4.06 8.20
C ALA A 98 1.92 3.85 8.94
N GLY A 99 2.02 2.76 9.70
CA GLY A 99 3.29 2.41 10.36
C GLY A 99 4.23 1.62 9.45
N ASP A 100 5.12 0.82 10.05
CA ASP A 100 6.10 0.01 9.34
C ASP A 100 5.45 -1.08 8.48
N GLY A 101 6.09 -1.45 7.37
CA GLY A 101 5.71 -2.63 6.57
C GLY A 101 4.40 -2.50 5.80
N ALA A 102 3.93 -1.28 5.52
CA ALA A 102 2.74 -1.09 4.67
C ALA A 102 2.94 -1.80 3.31
N GLY A 103 1.94 -2.59 2.89
CA GLY A 103 2.00 -3.38 1.67
C GLY A 103 3.09 -4.45 1.63
N GLN A 104 3.61 -4.90 2.78
CA GLN A 104 4.59 -5.98 2.81
C GLN A 104 4.06 -7.24 2.12
N GLY A 105 4.91 -7.90 1.32
CA GLY A 105 4.60 -9.20 0.71
C GLY A 105 3.47 -9.21 -0.32
N ILE A 106 2.94 -8.05 -0.71
CA ILE A 106 1.87 -7.88 -1.71
C ILE A 106 2.20 -8.61 -3.02
N TYR A 107 1.19 -9.27 -3.60
CA TYR A 107 1.27 -10.03 -4.85
C TYR A 107 0.62 -9.30 -6.03
N GLY A 108 -0.21 -8.29 -5.79
CA GLY A 108 -1.00 -7.56 -6.77
C GLY A 108 -1.89 -6.51 -6.08
N GLY A 109 -2.77 -5.84 -6.81
CA GLY A 109 -3.58 -4.74 -6.27
C GLY A 109 -2.77 -3.48 -5.93
N THR A 110 -3.41 -2.56 -5.20
CA THR A 110 -2.84 -1.26 -4.82
C THR A 110 -3.00 -0.94 -3.35
N VAL A 111 -1.92 -0.48 -2.70
CA VAL A 111 -1.96 0.11 -1.35
C VAL A 111 -1.62 1.59 -1.44
N VAL A 112 -2.50 2.46 -0.95
CA VAL A 112 -2.35 3.92 -0.97
C VAL A 112 -2.35 4.43 0.46
N VAL A 113 -1.33 5.20 0.83
CA VAL A 113 -1.28 5.93 2.09
C VAL A 113 -1.15 7.41 1.78
N ARG A 114 -2.15 8.21 2.15
CA ARG A 114 -2.23 9.64 1.81
C ARG A 114 -1.14 10.48 2.46
N LYS A 115 -0.66 10.07 3.63
CA LYS A 115 0.41 10.74 4.37
C LYS A 115 1.68 9.89 4.36
N SER A 116 2.48 10.00 5.41
CA SER A 116 3.73 9.26 5.56
C SER A 116 3.52 7.83 6.06
N VAL A 117 4.48 6.97 5.74
CA VAL A 117 4.60 5.59 6.20
C VAL A 117 5.87 5.38 7.03
N GLY A 118 5.92 4.27 7.77
CA GLY A 118 7.10 3.87 8.54
C GLY A 118 8.20 3.21 7.71
N SER A 119 9.02 2.40 8.38
CA SER A 119 10.13 1.66 7.78
C SER A 119 9.65 0.41 7.03
N ARG A 120 10.50 -0.13 6.14
CA ARG A 120 10.28 -1.41 5.45
C ARG A 120 8.97 -1.50 4.65
N THR A 121 8.43 -0.37 4.22
CA THR A 121 7.27 -0.34 3.31
C THR A 121 7.56 -1.14 2.05
N GLY A 122 6.65 -2.02 1.65
CA GLY A 122 6.84 -2.91 0.50
C GLY A 122 7.93 -3.97 0.67
N GLU A 123 8.36 -4.28 1.90
CA GLU A 123 9.29 -5.38 2.16
C GLU A 123 8.80 -6.65 1.46
N ILE A 124 9.70 -7.36 0.79
CA ILE A 124 9.46 -8.63 0.07
C ILE A 124 8.25 -8.59 -0.90
N MET A 125 7.81 -7.42 -1.38
CA MET A 125 6.70 -7.33 -2.32
C MET A 125 7.03 -8.04 -3.64
N LYS A 126 6.05 -8.71 -4.22
CA LYS A 126 6.21 -9.60 -5.39
C LYS A 126 5.69 -8.95 -6.67
N ASN A 127 4.62 -8.16 -6.55
CA ASN A 127 4.06 -7.31 -7.60
C ASN A 127 3.10 -6.28 -6.97
N GLY A 128 2.28 -5.59 -7.77
CA GLY A 128 1.32 -4.59 -7.30
C GLY A 128 1.93 -3.19 -7.16
N THR A 129 1.14 -2.26 -6.65
CA THR A 129 1.53 -0.85 -6.53
C THR A 129 1.37 -0.36 -5.08
N ILE A 130 2.38 0.33 -4.56
CA ILE A 130 2.28 1.05 -3.29
C ILE A 130 2.48 2.55 -3.57
N ILE A 131 1.57 3.40 -3.11
CA ILE A 131 1.61 4.86 -3.28
C ILE A 131 1.66 5.53 -1.92
N ILE A 132 2.63 6.41 -1.71
CA ILE A 132 2.84 7.14 -0.45
C ILE A 132 2.81 8.63 -0.75
N GLY A 133 1.82 9.33 -0.18
CA GLY A 133 1.64 10.78 -0.36
C GLY A 133 2.64 11.63 0.41
N GLY A 134 3.22 11.10 1.49
CA GLY A 134 4.24 11.75 2.30
C GLY A 134 5.61 11.06 2.22
N ASN A 135 6.28 11.00 3.37
CA ASN A 135 7.61 10.41 3.50
C ASN A 135 7.54 8.90 3.75
N SER A 136 8.61 8.19 3.40
CA SER A 136 8.79 6.76 3.72
C SER A 136 10.07 6.50 4.52
N GLY A 137 10.04 5.52 5.40
CA GLY A 137 11.14 5.24 6.33
C GLY A 137 12.28 4.42 5.76
N PHE A 138 13.16 4.02 6.68
CA PHE A 138 14.31 3.14 6.47
C PHE A 138 13.95 1.86 5.72
N MET A 139 14.82 1.42 4.78
CA MET A 139 14.68 0.15 4.05
C MET A 139 13.37 -0.01 3.27
N THR A 140 12.80 1.08 2.76
CA THR A 140 11.65 0.99 1.85
C THR A 140 12.01 0.14 0.63
N GLY A 141 11.18 -0.86 0.30
CA GLY A 141 11.41 -1.78 -0.81
C GLY A 141 12.50 -2.83 -0.59
N ILE A 142 12.87 -3.12 0.67
CA ILE A 142 13.84 -4.17 0.96
C ILE A 142 13.40 -5.53 0.41
N PHE A 143 14.30 -6.21 -0.31
CA PHE A 143 14.04 -7.49 -0.99
C PHE A 143 12.84 -7.47 -1.97
N MET A 144 12.51 -6.31 -2.55
CA MET A 144 11.46 -6.18 -3.56
C MET A 144 11.73 -7.11 -4.77
N MET A 145 10.76 -7.96 -5.09
CA MET A 145 10.81 -9.00 -6.13
C MET A 145 10.00 -8.67 -7.39
N GLY A 146 9.30 -7.53 -7.39
CA GLY A 146 8.52 -6.99 -8.51
C GLY A 146 7.55 -5.90 -8.06
N GLY A 147 6.80 -5.34 -9.01
CA GLY A 147 5.81 -4.28 -8.76
C GLY A 147 6.42 -2.87 -8.76
N ARG A 148 5.70 -1.94 -8.14
CA ARG A 148 6.04 -0.51 -8.10
C ARG A 148 5.81 0.11 -6.72
N ILE A 149 6.72 0.97 -6.29
CA ILE A 149 6.49 1.88 -5.16
C ILE A 149 6.62 3.33 -5.67
N ILE A 150 5.67 4.21 -5.33
CA ILE A 150 5.67 5.63 -5.69
C ILE A 150 5.64 6.45 -4.39
N ILE A 151 6.61 7.34 -4.22
CA ILE A 151 6.81 8.14 -3.01
C ILE A 151 6.83 9.61 -3.40
N LEU A 152 5.88 10.39 -2.87
CA LEU A 152 5.73 11.82 -3.16
C LEU A 152 6.59 12.71 -2.25
N GLY A 153 7.02 12.22 -1.09
CA GLY A 153 7.94 12.89 -0.17
C GLY A 153 9.35 12.30 -0.16
N ASP A 154 10.04 12.49 0.95
CA ASP A 154 11.40 12.02 1.18
C ASP A 154 11.45 10.56 1.63
N VAL A 155 12.58 9.89 1.40
CA VAL A 155 12.80 8.51 1.82
C VAL A 155 14.10 8.34 2.61
N GLY A 156 14.00 7.53 3.66
CA GLY A 156 15.10 7.23 4.58
C GLY A 156 16.25 6.41 3.97
N GLU A 157 17.16 5.98 4.84
CA GLU A 157 18.35 5.22 4.46
C GLU A 157 18.00 3.84 3.89
N ASP A 158 18.91 3.32 3.06
CA ASP A 158 18.91 1.97 2.48
C ASP A 158 17.67 1.69 1.61
N LEU A 159 17.24 2.68 0.83
CA LEU A 159 16.18 2.52 -0.16
C LEU A 159 16.50 1.38 -1.12
N ALA A 160 15.53 0.50 -1.33
CA ALA A 160 15.62 -0.64 -2.23
C ALA A 160 16.74 -1.64 -1.87
N GLU A 161 17.05 -1.78 -0.58
CA GLU A 161 18.05 -2.74 -0.10
C GLU A 161 17.80 -4.15 -0.63
N SER A 162 18.80 -4.67 -1.35
CA SER A 162 18.76 -5.99 -1.97
C SER A 162 17.55 -6.21 -2.91
N ILE A 163 17.10 -5.15 -3.60
CA ILE A 163 16.06 -5.23 -4.64
C ILE A 163 16.44 -6.25 -5.72
N ILE A 164 15.46 -7.04 -6.16
CA ILE A 164 15.64 -8.11 -7.15
C ILE A 164 15.01 -7.71 -8.49
N ARG A 165 13.77 -7.18 -8.46
CA ARG A 165 13.03 -6.64 -9.61
C ARG A 165 12.02 -5.58 -9.15
N GLY A 166 11.46 -4.85 -10.11
CA GLY A 166 10.50 -3.78 -9.85
C GLY A 166 11.16 -2.41 -9.91
N GLU A 167 10.36 -1.39 -9.65
CA GLU A 167 10.74 0.01 -9.83
C GLU A 167 10.22 0.85 -8.65
N ILE A 168 11.06 1.71 -8.10
CA ILE A 168 10.66 2.67 -7.07
C ILE A 168 10.83 4.08 -7.63
N TYR A 169 9.81 4.92 -7.51
CA TYR A 169 9.83 6.31 -7.94
C TYR A 169 9.76 7.21 -6.73
N VAL A 170 10.68 8.16 -6.61
CA VAL A 170 10.77 9.09 -5.48
C VAL A 170 10.81 10.51 -6.01
N LYS A 171 9.83 11.33 -5.64
CA LYS A 171 9.80 12.76 -5.96
C LYS A 171 10.70 13.58 -5.04
N GLY A 172 10.69 13.27 -3.75
CA GLY A 172 11.51 13.96 -2.75
C GLY A 172 12.98 13.52 -2.76
N GLU A 173 13.63 13.69 -1.62
CA GLU A 173 15.04 13.32 -1.46
C GLU A 173 15.23 11.86 -1.04
N ILE A 174 16.29 11.24 -1.58
CA ILE A 174 16.71 9.88 -1.24
C ILE A 174 17.94 10.01 -0.33
N SER A 175 17.84 9.53 0.91
CA SER A 175 18.96 9.58 1.87
C SER A 175 20.14 8.72 1.43
N SER A 176 19.90 7.43 1.16
CA SER A 176 20.88 6.50 0.59
C SER A 176 20.18 5.36 -0.14
N LEU A 177 20.90 4.76 -1.09
CA LEU A 177 20.48 3.51 -1.74
C LEU A 177 21.07 2.32 -0.98
N GLY A 178 20.30 1.23 -0.89
CA GLY A 178 20.77 -0.04 -0.40
C GLY A 178 21.50 -0.86 -1.48
N TYR A 179 21.91 -2.07 -1.11
CA TYR A 179 22.64 -2.99 -1.97
C TYR A 179 21.83 -3.39 -3.22
N ASN A 180 22.52 -3.53 -4.36
CA ASN A 180 21.93 -3.85 -5.65
C ASN A 180 20.88 -2.83 -6.15
N ALA A 181 20.81 -1.62 -5.57
CA ALA A 181 19.96 -0.54 -6.07
C ALA A 181 20.79 0.52 -6.80
N LYS A 182 20.23 1.07 -7.88
CA LYS A 182 20.82 2.20 -8.60
C LYS A 182 19.75 3.17 -9.08
N ILE A 183 20.15 4.42 -9.31
CA ILE A 183 19.32 5.38 -10.05
C ILE A 183 19.28 4.94 -11.52
N GLY A 184 18.07 4.74 -12.03
CA GLY A 184 17.78 4.46 -13.43
C GLY A 184 17.35 5.71 -14.20
N GLU A 185 17.29 5.58 -15.53
CA GLU A 185 16.70 6.61 -16.39
C GLU A 185 15.18 6.60 -16.24
N ILE A 186 14.58 7.79 -16.13
CA ILE A 186 13.14 7.99 -16.20
C ILE A 186 12.74 8.33 -17.64
N THR A 187 11.86 7.52 -18.22
CA THR A 187 11.39 7.66 -19.60
C THR A 187 10.10 8.47 -19.68
N ALA A 188 9.68 8.83 -20.91
CA ALA A 188 8.38 9.48 -21.11
C ALA A 188 7.20 8.55 -20.75
N GLU A 189 7.35 7.23 -20.96
CA GLU A 189 6.32 6.26 -20.57
C GLU A 189 6.21 6.18 -19.04
N ASP A 190 7.33 6.20 -18.33
CA ASP A 190 7.34 6.25 -16.86
C ASP A 190 6.52 7.45 -16.33
N LYS A 191 6.76 8.64 -16.89
CA LYS A 191 6.03 9.86 -16.48
C LYS A 191 4.54 9.77 -16.78
N LYS A 192 4.18 9.22 -17.95
CA LYS A 192 2.78 8.99 -18.32
C LYS A 192 2.11 8.01 -17.34
N GLU A 193 2.75 6.89 -17.04
CA GLU A 193 2.22 5.90 -16.10
C GLU A 193 2.12 6.45 -14.68
N LEU A 194 3.10 7.23 -14.22
CA LEU A 194 3.05 7.93 -12.95
C LEU A 194 1.84 8.87 -12.89
N LYS A 195 1.61 9.65 -13.93
CA LYS A 195 0.46 10.57 -14.03
C LYS A 195 -0.87 9.81 -14.01
N ASP A 196 -1.01 8.80 -14.86
CA ASP A 196 -2.24 8.01 -14.95
C ASP A 196 -2.54 7.33 -13.59
N THR A 197 -1.52 6.80 -12.92
CA THR A 197 -1.64 6.15 -11.61
C THR A 197 -1.95 7.14 -10.48
N LEU A 198 -1.20 8.24 -10.39
CA LEU A 198 -1.37 9.21 -9.30
C LEU A 198 -2.72 9.92 -9.38
N SER A 199 -3.15 10.32 -10.59
CA SER A 199 -4.46 10.95 -10.79
C SER A 199 -5.65 10.03 -10.53
N SER A 200 -5.54 8.72 -10.78
CA SER A 200 -6.60 7.76 -10.41
C SER A 200 -6.81 7.64 -8.91
N TYR A 201 -5.84 8.12 -8.13
CA TYR A 201 -5.87 8.21 -6.69
C TYR A 201 -5.88 9.66 -6.20
N ASP A 202 -6.39 10.62 -6.97
CA ASP A 202 -6.52 12.03 -6.55
C ASP A 202 -5.21 12.70 -6.07
N PHE A 203 -4.06 12.25 -6.58
CA PHE A 203 -2.80 12.97 -6.45
C PHE A 203 -2.58 13.83 -7.69
N ASP A 204 -3.04 15.08 -7.61
CA ASP A 204 -2.95 16.05 -8.69
C ASP A 204 -1.61 16.79 -8.64
N LEU A 205 -0.67 16.36 -9.46
CA LEU A 205 0.62 17.02 -9.66
C LEU A 205 0.60 17.85 -10.95
N ASP A 206 1.30 18.98 -10.96
CA ASP A 206 1.58 19.74 -12.16
C ASP A 206 2.50 18.97 -13.10
N GLU A 207 2.37 19.18 -14.43
CA GLU A 207 3.17 18.46 -15.44
C GLU A 207 4.69 18.53 -15.20
N SER A 208 5.19 19.66 -14.72
CA SER A 208 6.61 19.84 -14.43
C SER A 208 7.10 19.03 -13.23
N GLU A 209 6.22 18.69 -12.28
CA GLU A 209 6.62 17.93 -11.08
C GLU A 209 6.96 16.47 -11.41
N TYR A 210 6.52 15.95 -12.56
CA TYR A 210 6.92 14.63 -13.04
C TYR A 210 8.39 14.57 -13.47
N ASP A 211 9.03 15.72 -13.69
CA ASP A 211 10.47 15.81 -13.96
C ASP A 211 11.33 15.64 -12.69
N ASP A 212 10.74 15.84 -11.50
CA ASP A 212 11.44 15.73 -10.22
C ASP A 212 11.63 14.28 -9.75
N PHE A 213 10.89 13.34 -10.34
CA PHE A 213 10.96 11.93 -9.95
C PHE A 213 12.29 11.28 -10.31
N LYS A 214 12.89 10.65 -9.31
CA LYS A 214 14.05 9.75 -9.41
C LYS A 214 13.53 8.32 -9.50
N LYS A 215 13.98 7.56 -10.50
CA LYS A 215 13.65 6.13 -10.66
C LYS A 215 14.77 5.28 -10.05
N VAL A 216 14.42 4.34 -9.19
CA VAL A 216 15.34 3.36 -8.58
C VAL A 216 14.99 1.97 -9.08
N VAL A 217 16.01 1.25 -9.54
CA VAL A 217 15.90 -0.07 -10.16
C VAL A 217 17.03 -0.98 -9.67
N PRO A 218 16.92 -2.32 -9.82
CA PRO A 218 18.03 -3.20 -9.52
C PRO A 218 19.24 -2.92 -10.43
N GLU A 219 20.43 -2.93 -9.82
CA GLU A 219 21.71 -2.84 -10.52
C GLU A 219 21.95 -4.10 -11.36
N SER A 220 21.73 -5.28 -10.75
CA SER A 220 21.81 -6.60 -11.38
C SER A 220 20.50 -7.38 -11.22
N LYS A 221 20.11 -8.09 -12.29
CA LYS A 221 18.98 -9.04 -12.27
C LYS A 221 19.30 -10.35 -11.52
N ARG A 222 20.56 -10.55 -11.12
CA ARG A 222 21.06 -11.75 -10.41
C ARG A 222 21.93 -11.32 -9.21
N PRO A 223 21.32 -10.81 -8.13
CA PRO A 223 22.06 -10.27 -6.99
C PRO A 223 22.88 -11.30 -6.18
N PHE A 224 22.58 -12.60 -6.31
CA PHE A 224 23.06 -13.64 -5.37
C PHE A 224 23.94 -14.76 -5.98
N TYR A 225 24.42 -14.65 -7.22
CA TYR A 225 25.39 -15.64 -7.74
C TYR A 225 26.82 -15.11 -7.58
N GLY A 226 27.63 -15.91 -6.87
CA GLY A 226 28.91 -15.56 -6.27
C GLY A 226 29.98 -14.99 -7.22
N HIS A 227 30.92 -14.30 -6.58
CA HIS A 227 32.22 -13.93 -7.13
C HIS A 227 32.99 -15.16 -7.64
#